data_AF-A0A5U2FP17-F1
#
_entry.id   AF-A0A5U2FP17-F1
#
_cell.length_a   1.000
_cell.length_b   1.000
_cell.length_c   1.000
_cell.angle_alpha   90.00
_cell.angle_beta   90.00
_cell.angle_gamma   90.00
#
_symmetry.space_group_name_H-M   'P 1'
#
loop_
_entity.id
_entity.type
_entity.pdbx_description
1 polymer ?
#
loop_
_entity_poly.entity_id
_entity_poly.type
_entity_poly.pdbx_seq_one_letter_code
_entity_poly.pdbx_strand_id
1 'polypeptide(L)'
;SRLYPAGFSVVEVNKLPAGFNIYGGWKYSNGTVLAVPVDYQAKAETTRQKLLDGANSTIADWRTELALGEISDDDKENLTQWMAYIRKLKTLDLTAVPDEATFIAIRWPALPQ
;
A
#
# COMPACT_ATOMS: atom_id res chain seq x y z
N SER A 1 -28.28 -1.75 27.28
CA SER A 1 -26.89 -1.71 26.80
C SER A 1 -26.65 -2.90 25.86
N ARG A 2 -25.92 -2.74 24.75
CA ARG A 2 -25.71 -3.79 23.72
C ARG A 2 -24.24 -3.87 23.25
N LEU A 3 -23.32 -4.13 24.17
CA LEU A 3 -21.93 -4.48 23.84
C LEU A 3 -21.75 -6.00 24.03
N TYR A 4 -21.06 -6.67 23.09
CA TYR A 4 -20.59 -8.06 23.25
C TYR A 4 -19.05 -8.07 23.20
N PRO A 5 -18.37 -7.74 24.31
CA PRO A 5 -16.92 -7.58 24.34
C PRO A 5 -16.20 -8.91 24.68
N ALA A 6 -16.72 -10.05 24.23
CA ALA A 6 -16.07 -11.34 24.51
C ALA A 6 -14.65 -11.34 23.91
N GLY A 7 -13.63 -11.50 24.76
CA GLY A 7 -12.22 -11.43 24.35
C GLY A 7 -11.64 -10.01 24.24
N PHE A 8 -12.40 -8.97 24.60
CA PHE A 8 -11.98 -7.57 24.51
C PHE A 8 -12.19 -6.83 25.84
N SER A 9 -11.60 -5.65 25.95
CA SER A 9 -11.78 -4.74 27.10
C SER A 9 -12.66 -3.56 26.70
N VAL A 10 -13.56 -3.16 27.61
CA VAL A 10 -14.33 -1.92 27.51
C VAL A 10 -13.74 -0.93 28.50
N VAL A 11 -13.43 0.27 28.03
CA VAL A 11 -12.92 1.36 28.86
C VAL A 11 -13.77 2.59 28.60
N GLU A 12 -14.21 3.23 29.69
CA GLU A 12 -14.90 4.51 29.64
C GLU A 12 -13.88 5.65 29.67
N VAL A 13 -14.02 6.61 28.75
CA VAL A 13 -13.16 7.80 28.66
C VAL A 13 -14.04 9.03 28.54
N ASN A 14 -13.69 10.09 29.28
CA ASN A 14 -14.47 11.34 29.30
C ASN A 14 -14.29 12.18 28.03
N LYS A 15 -13.19 12.00 27.31
CA LYS A 15 -12.83 12.79 26.11
C LYS A 15 -11.98 11.97 25.16
N LEU A 16 -12.24 12.13 23.86
CA LEU A 16 -11.45 11.53 22.79
C LEU A 16 -10.49 12.58 22.20
N PRO A 17 -9.30 12.16 21.72
CA PRO A 17 -8.40 13.03 20.96
C PRO A 17 -9.06 13.57 19.69
N ALA A 18 -8.59 14.72 19.20
CA ALA A 18 -9.02 15.25 17.91
C ALA A 18 -8.64 14.26 16.79
N GLY A 19 -9.55 14.03 15.83
CA GLY A 19 -9.34 13.08 14.74
C GLY A 19 -9.51 11.59 15.12
N PHE A 20 -9.96 11.30 16.35
CA PHE A 20 -10.27 9.94 16.76
C PHE A 20 -11.24 9.25 15.80
N ASN A 21 -10.94 7.99 15.46
CA ASN A 21 -11.77 7.15 14.61
C ASN A 21 -11.66 5.68 15.04
N ILE A 22 -12.53 4.83 14.49
CA ILE A 22 -12.63 3.41 14.83
C ILE A 22 -11.89 2.49 13.84
N TYR A 23 -11.05 3.04 12.96
CA TYR A 23 -10.38 2.29 11.89
C TYR A 23 -9.05 1.64 12.32
N GLY A 24 -8.83 1.46 13.63
CA GLY A 24 -7.64 0.79 14.17
C GLY A 24 -6.38 1.65 14.31
N GLY A 25 -6.44 2.95 14.00
CA GLY A 25 -5.33 3.90 14.15
C GLY A 25 -5.11 4.41 15.59
N TRP A 26 -5.81 3.87 16.57
CA TRP A 26 -5.82 4.34 17.96
C TRP A 26 -5.72 3.18 18.93
N LYS A 27 -4.98 3.36 20.02
CA LYS A 27 -4.84 2.39 21.12
C LYS A 27 -5.10 3.05 22.46
N TYR A 28 -5.70 2.32 23.39
CA TYR A 28 -5.75 2.74 24.79
C TYR A 28 -4.53 2.21 25.54
N SER A 29 -3.79 3.08 26.22
CA SER A 29 -2.62 2.71 27.02
C SER A 29 -2.46 3.68 28.19
N ASN A 30 -2.24 3.14 29.40
CA ASN A 30 -2.00 3.92 30.63
C ASN A 30 -3.00 5.07 30.84
N GLY A 31 -4.30 4.81 30.76
CA GLY A 31 -5.31 5.84 31.02
C GLY A 31 -5.66 6.73 29.83
N THR A 32 -4.95 6.61 28.69
CA THR A 32 -5.06 7.56 27.57
C THR A 32 -5.27 6.85 26.24
N VAL A 33 -6.07 7.45 25.36
CA VAL A 33 -6.18 7.03 23.95
C VAL A 33 -5.07 7.72 23.16
N LEU A 34 -4.15 6.93 22.61
CA LEU A 34 -3.00 7.39 21.82
C LEU A 34 -3.19 6.96 20.36
N ALA A 35 -2.75 7.80 19.43
CA ALA A 35 -2.60 7.36 18.04
C ALA A 35 -1.58 6.22 17.99
N VAL A 36 -1.90 5.16 17.24
CA VAL A 36 -0.92 4.15 16.90
C VAL A 36 0.04 4.79 15.90
N PRO A 37 1.34 4.87 16.18
CA PRO A 37 2.29 5.40 15.21
C PRO A 37 2.18 4.59 13.91
N VAL A 38 1.89 5.28 12.81
CA VAL A 38 1.93 4.68 11.48
C VAL A 38 3.37 4.70 11.02
N ASP A 39 3.90 3.54 10.69
CA ASP A 39 5.18 3.44 9.99
C ASP A 39 4.95 3.73 8.50
N TYR A 40 5.09 5.00 8.13
CA TYR A 40 4.89 5.45 6.74
C TYR A 40 5.95 4.90 5.78
N GLN A 41 7.14 4.58 6.29
CA GLN A 41 8.18 3.90 5.53
C GLN A 41 7.71 2.49 5.14
N ALA A 42 7.26 1.69 6.11
CA ALA A 42 6.71 0.36 5.85
C ALA A 42 5.46 0.42 4.96
N LYS A 43 4.61 1.44 5.13
CA LYS A 43 3.43 1.66 4.29
C LYS A 43 3.82 1.94 2.83
N ALA A 44 4.84 2.77 2.59
CA ALA A 44 5.34 3.06 1.25
C ALA A 44 5.86 1.81 0.54
N GLU A 45 6.71 1.02 1.20
CA GLU A 45 7.24 -0.22 0.62
C GLU A 45 6.14 -1.27 0.41
N THR A 46 5.16 -1.36 1.31
CA THR A 46 4.00 -2.24 1.12
C THR A 46 3.19 -1.85 -0.12
N THR A 47 2.98 -0.55 -0.36
CA THR A 47 2.31 -0.06 -1.57
C THR A 47 3.12 -0.40 -2.82
N ARG A 48 4.45 -0.19 -2.79
CA ARG A 48 5.34 -0.57 -3.89
C ARG A 48 5.21 -2.06 -4.23
N GLN A 49 5.22 -2.92 -3.22
CA GLN A 49 5.09 -4.36 -3.42
C GLN A 49 3.74 -4.72 -4.06
N LYS A 50 2.63 -4.16 -3.57
CA LYS A 50 1.30 -4.38 -4.17
C LYS A 50 1.24 -3.97 -5.64
N LEU A 51 1.85 -2.84 -5.99
CA LEU A 51 1.90 -2.37 -7.38
C LEU A 51 2.79 -3.27 -8.25
N LEU A 52 3.90 -3.77 -7.71
CA LEU A 52 4.76 -4.74 -8.40
C LEU A 52 4.05 -6.08 -8.61
N ASP A 53 3.32 -6.57 -7.61
CA ASP A 53 2.58 -7.83 -7.70
C ASP A 53 1.47 -7.73 -8.76
N GLY A 54 0.70 -6.64 -8.73
CA GLY A 54 -0.31 -6.36 -9.75
C GLY A 54 0.29 -6.33 -11.16
N ALA A 55 1.38 -5.57 -11.35
CA ALA A 55 2.05 -5.48 -12.65
C ALA A 55 2.63 -6.81 -13.13
N ASN A 56 3.23 -7.60 -12.23
CA ASN A 56 3.75 -8.93 -12.57
C ASN A 56 2.62 -9.91 -12.93
N SER A 57 1.47 -9.81 -12.27
CA SER A 57 0.30 -10.61 -12.61
C SER A 57 -0.26 -10.23 -13.99
N THR A 58 -0.33 -8.94 -14.32
CA THR A 58 -0.83 -8.46 -15.61
C THR A 58 -0.02 -9.01 -16.79
N ILE A 59 1.30 -9.07 -16.65
CA ILE A 59 2.19 -9.48 -17.75
C ILE A 59 2.58 -10.97 -17.74
N ALA A 60 1.97 -11.77 -16.87
CA ALA A 60 2.35 -13.17 -16.68
C ALA A 60 2.15 -14.00 -17.97
N ASP A 61 1.01 -13.81 -18.63
CA ASP A 61 0.65 -14.54 -19.84
C ASP A 61 1.53 -14.11 -21.02
N TRP A 62 1.68 -12.79 -21.24
CA TRP A 62 2.58 -12.25 -22.28
C TRP A 62 4.03 -12.70 -22.12
N ARG A 63 4.54 -12.82 -20.88
CA ARG A 63 5.89 -13.38 -20.64
C ARG A 63 5.99 -14.84 -21.08
N THR A 64 4.92 -15.61 -20.89
CA THR A 64 4.82 -17.01 -21.30
C THR A 64 4.75 -17.11 -22.83
N GLU A 65 3.87 -16.33 -23.47
CA GLU A 65 3.74 -16.25 -24.93
C GLU A 65 5.04 -15.80 -25.60
N LEU A 66 5.74 -14.82 -25.02
CA LEU A 66 7.05 -14.37 -25.51
C LEU A 66 8.09 -15.49 -25.44
N ALA A 67 8.07 -16.29 -24.36
CA ALA A 67 8.98 -17.43 -24.20
C ALA A 67 8.68 -18.57 -25.18
N LEU A 68 7.42 -18.74 -25.56
CA LEU A 68 6.97 -19.70 -26.58
C LEU A 68 7.18 -19.18 -28.01
N GLY A 69 7.42 -17.88 -28.18
CA GLY A 69 7.53 -17.23 -29.50
C GLY A 69 6.18 -16.98 -30.17
N GLU A 70 5.08 -16.97 -29.40
CA GLU A 70 3.70 -16.88 -29.88
C GLU A 70 3.06 -15.50 -29.63
N ILE A 71 3.76 -14.59 -28.94
CA ILE A 71 3.24 -13.28 -28.57
C ILE A 71 2.92 -12.41 -29.80
N SER A 72 1.80 -11.68 -29.74
CA SER A 72 1.43 -10.70 -30.77
C SER A 72 2.31 -9.43 -30.68
N ASP A 73 2.36 -8.65 -31.77
CA ASP A 73 3.11 -7.37 -31.75
C ASP A 73 2.50 -6.36 -30.75
N ASP A 74 1.17 -6.33 -30.62
CA ASP A 74 0.45 -5.47 -29.67
C ASP A 74 0.77 -5.86 -28.21
N ASP A 75 0.70 -7.16 -27.89
CA ASP A 75 1.01 -7.66 -26.56
C ASP A 75 2.48 -7.45 -26.19
N LYS A 76 3.37 -7.52 -27.18
CA LYS A 76 4.80 -7.23 -27.01
C LYS A 76 5.06 -5.75 -26.72
N GLU A 77 4.30 -4.85 -27.35
CA GLU A 77 4.34 -3.42 -27.02
C GLU A 77 3.85 -3.18 -25.59
N ASN A 78 2.71 -3.76 -25.22
CA ASN A 78 2.16 -3.68 -23.86
C ASN A 78 3.14 -4.21 -22.81
N LEU A 79 3.71 -5.41 -23.05
CA LEU A 79 4.73 -6.00 -22.19
C LEU A 79 5.93 -5.06 -21.99
N THR A 80 6.36 -4.36 -23.03
CA THR A 80 7.46 -3.39 -22.96
C THR A 80 7.10 -2.20 -22.06
N GLN A 81 5.90 -1.65 -22.20
CA GLN A 81 5.42 -0.54 -21.36
C GLN A 81 5.30 -0.94 -19.89
N TRP A 82 4.75 -2.12 -19.60
CA TRP A 82 4.63 -2.66 -18.25
C TRP A 82 5.99 -2.98 -17.62
N MET A 83 6.95 -3.48 -18.40
CA MET A 83 8.33 -3.68 -17.91
C MET A 83 9.01 -2.35 -17.57
N ALA A 84 8.75 -1.27 -18.33
CA ALA A 84 9.23 0.07 -17.99
C ALA A 84 8.60 0.60 -16.70
N TYR A 85 7.30 0.38 -16.49
CA TYR A 85 6.60 0.72 -15.25
C TYR A 85 7.19 -0.02 -14.04
N ILE A 86 7.40 -1.34 -14.13
CA ILE A 86 8.03 -2.15 -13.08
C ILE A 86 9.43 -1.63 -12.74
N ARG A 87 10.23 -1.27 -13.74
CA ARG A 87 11.57 -0.69 -13.50
C ARG A 87 11.47 0.63 -12.74
N LYS A 88 10.58 1.55 -13.17
CA LYS A 88 10.33 2.82 -12.46
C LYS A 88 9.92 2.60 -11.02
N LEU A 89 9.01 1.64 -10.76
CA LEU A 89 8.63 1.28 -9.39
C LEU A 89 9.83 0.80 -8.58
N LYS A 90 10.67 -0.10 -9.11
CA LYS A 90 11.85 -0.63 -8.41
C LYS A 90 12.94 0.40 -8.14
N THR A 91 13.01 1.46 -8.94
CA THR A 91 14.00 2.55 -8.78
C THR A 91 13.44 3.77 -8.05
N LEU A 92 12.14 3.80 -7.75
CA LEU A 92 11.50 4.89 -7.01
C LEU A 92 12.20 5.09 -5.65
N ASP A 93 12.63 6.31 -5.37
CA ASP A 93 13.25 6.62 -4.08
C ASP A 93 12.16 6.71 -3.00
N LEU A 94 12.26 5.82 -2.02
CA LEU A 94 11.39 5.75 -0.85
C LEU A 94 12.20 5.87 0.44
N THR A 95 13.45 6.35 0.41
CA THR A 95 14.38 6.27 1.55
C THR A 95 13.97 7.10 2.78
N ALA A 96 13.13 8.13 2.60
CA ALA A 96 12.72 9.02 3.68
C ALA A 96 11.21 9.31 3.61
N VAL A 97 10.40 8.41 4.18
CA VAL A 97 8.95 8.62 4.35
C VAL A 97 8.59 8.67 5.85
N PRO A 98 8.95 9.74 6.57
CA PRO A 98 8.79 9.81 8.03
C PRO A 98 7.35 10.06 8.47
N ASP A 99 6.51 10.62 7.59
CA ASP A 99 5.16 11.08 7.93
C ASP A 99 4.18 10.95 6.76
N GLU A 100 2.92 11.29 7.05
CA GLU A 100 1.83 11.23 6.09
C GLU A 100 2.00 12.19 4.92
N ALA A 101 2.48 13.40 5.18
CA ALA A 101 2.65 14.41 4.15
C ALA A 101 3.64 13.95 3.09
N THR A 102 4.76 13.37 3.54
CA THR A 102 5.78 12.81 2.66
C THR A 102 5.27 11.58 1.93
N PHE A 103 4.47 10.72 2.57
CA PHE A 103 3.83 9.58 1.92
C PHE A 103 2.86 10.00 0.81
N ILE A 104 2.00 10.99 1.06
CA ILE A 104 1.03 11.51 0.07
C ILE A 104 1.74 12.21 -1.10
N ALA A 105 2.93 12.79 -0.86
CA ALA A 105 3.72 13.43 -1.89
C ALA A 105 4.42 12.46 -2.86
N ILE A 106 4.50 11.16 -2.53
CA ILE A 106 5.13 10.14 -3.40
C ILE A 106 4.47 10.15 -4.78
N ARG A 107 5.30 10.37 -5.81
CA ARG A 107 4.88 10.34 -7.21
C ARG A 107 4.95 8.92 -7.76
N TRP A 108 3.90 8.14 -7.49
CA TRP A 108 3.76 6.82 -8.08
C TRP A 108 3.69 6.93 -9.61
N PRO A 109 4.40 6.08 -10.36
CA PRO A 109 4.29 6.07 -11.82
C PRO A 109 2.85 5.77 -12.24
N ALA A 110 2.41 6.36 -13.35
CA ALA A 110 1.10 6.05 -13.92
C ALA A 110 1.08 4.63 -14.49
N LEU A 111 -0.08 3.97 -14.39
CA LEU A 111 -0.28 2.68 -15.01
C LEU A 111 -0.16 2.81 -16.55
N PRO A 112 0.50 1.86 -17.22
CA PRO A 112 0.45 1.74 -18.68
C PRO A 112 -0.98 1.54 -19.17
N GLN A 113 -1.24 1.93 -20.42
CA GLN A 113 -2.50 1.62 -21.10
C GLN A 113 -2.47 0.24 -21.75
#